data_AF-A0A068WU26-F1
#
_entry.id   AF-A0A068WU26-F1
#
_cell.length_a   1.000
_cell.length_b   1.000
_cell.length_c   1.000
_cell.angle_alpha   90.00
_cell.angle_beta   90.00
_cell.angle_gamma   90.00
#
_symmetry.space_group_name_H-M   'P 1'
#
loop_
_entity.id
_entity.type
_entity.pdbx_description
1 polymer ?
#
loop_
_entity_poly.entity_id
_entity_poly.type
_entity_poly.pdbx_seq_one_letter_code
_entity_poly.pdbx_strand_id
1 'polypeptide(L)'
;MVHCLERGSRIVQRVAPVQPMAPTPTLDLSSGHKIPQLAFGTAGSKERMEQAVEVAISTGFRHIDGAMLYGTEPEIGAAIASSMRKYNLQREDFFLTSKLWCDKHAPEDVRPTCEMSIKDLGVEYLDLYLIHWPVSFQQKDDGEFDVNDPSRIVYEHHKIEDTWRVEP
;
A
#
# COMPACT_ATOMS: atom_id res chain seq x y z
N MET A 1 -9.24 -49.62 -22.46
CA MET A 1 -8.49 -49.99 -21.24
C MET A 1 -7.47 -48.88 -20.98
N VAL A 2 -7.91 -47.80 -20.33
CA VAL A 2 -7.06 -46.64 -20.01
C VAL A 2 -6.68 -46.79 -18.55
N HIS A 3 -5.40 -47.03 -18.28
CA HIS A 3 -4.90 -47.25 -16.93
C HIS A 3 -4.58 -45.90 -16.30
N CYS A 4 -5.37 -45.54 -15.29
CA CYS A 4 -5.06 -44.50 -14.32
C CYS A 4 -3.89 -45.00 -13.46
N LEU A 5 -2.83 -44.22 -13.31
CA LEU A 5 -1.82 -44.43 -12.27
C LEU A 5 -1.69 -43.15 -11.45
N GLU A 6 -2.21 -43.25 -10.24
CA GLU A 6 -1.99 -42.35 -9.13
C GLU A 6 -0.48 -42.20 -8.87
N ARG A 7 0.00 -40.96 -8.76
CA ARG A 7 1.20 -40.66 -7.98
C ARG A 7 0.89 -39.49 -7.07
N GLY A 8 0.63 -39.82 -5.81
CA GLY A 8 0.79 -38.89 -4.72
C GLY A 8 2.22 -38.36 -4.71
N SER A 9 2.36 -37.09 -5.04
CA SER A 9 3.45 -36.26 -4.54
C SER A 9 2.80 -34.99 -4.05
N ARG A 10 2.68 -34.87 -2.73
CA ARG A 10 2.54 -33.55 -2.12
C ARG A 10 3.77 -32.78 -2.58
N ILE A 11 3.57 -31.82 -3.47
CA ILE A 11 4.57 -30.79 -3.75
C ILE A 11 4.67 -30.01 -2.45
N VAL A 12 5.55 -30.45 -1.57
CA VAL A 12 6.06 -29.60 -0.51
C VAL A 12 6.85 -28.54 -1.27
N GLN A 13 6.26 -27.37 -1.49
CA GLN A 13 7.02 -26.22 -1.96
C GLN A 13 8.09 -25.96 -0.89
N ARG A 14 9.28 -26.55 -1.07
CA ARG A 14 10.48 -26.10 -0.39
C ARG A 14 10.71 -24.69 -0.89
N VAL A 15 10.23 -23.70 -0.14
CA VAL A 15 10.71 -22.34 -0.25
C VAL A 15 12.20 -22.43 0.10
N ALA A 16 13.06 -22.34 -0.92
CA ALA A 16 14.49 -22.29 -0.69
C ALA A 16 14.79 -21.15 0.29
N PRO A 17 15.77 -21.30 1.20
CA PRO A 17 16.18 -20.19 2.03
C PRO A 17 16.56 -19.02 1.12
N VAL A 18 15.87 -17.90 1.29
CA VAL A 18 16.18 -16.65 0.61
C VAL A 18 17.63 -16.31 0.95
N GLN A 19 18.50 -16.34 -0.05
CA GLN A 19 19.85 -15.79 0.05
C GLN A 19 19.72 -14.29 0.37
N PRO A 20 20.53 -13.72 1.27
CA PRO A 20 20.49 -12.28 1.54
C PRO A 20 20.75 -11.53 0.23
N MET A 21 19.70 -10.95 -0.33
CA MET A 21 19.77 -10.21 -1.58
C MET A 21 20.36 -8.84 -1.29
N ALA A 22 21.17 -8.31 -2.22
CA ALA A 22 21.73 -6.98 -2.07
C ALA A 22 20.62 -5.93 -1.87
N PRO A 23 20.83 -4.91 -1.01
CA PRO A 23 19.82 -3.90 -0.74
C PRO A 23 19.41 -3.18 -2.03
N THR A 24 18.11 -2.92 -2.19
CA THR A 24 17.56 -2.20 -3.35
C THR A 24 18.24 -0.83 -3.48
N PRO A 25 18.77 -0.46 -4.67
CA PRO A 25 19.31 0.87 -4.89
C PRO A 25 18.29 1.95 -4.52
N THR A 26 18.78 3.05 -3.95
CA THR A 26 17.94 4.17 -3.53
C THR A 26 18.17 5.41 -4.41
N LEU A 27 17.23 6.35 -4.37
CA LEU A 27 17.36 7.70 -4.91
C LEU A 27 17.18 8.71 -3.78
N ASP A 28 17.80 9.88 -3.93
CA ASP A 28 17.58 11.01 -3.03
C ASP A 28 16.30 11.75 -3.45
N LEU A 29 15.38 11.94 -2.49
CA LEU A 29 14.22 12.81 -2.65
C LEU A 29 14.62 14.26 -2.34
N SER A 30 13.85 15.22 -2.87
CA SER A 30 14.03 16.64 -2.57
C SER A 30 13.85 16.98 -1.09
N SER A 31 13.15 16.12 -0.33
CA SER A 31 13.00 16.22 1.12
C SER A 31 14.27 15.84 1.90
N GLY A 32 15.31 15.32 1.23
CA GLY A 32 16.54 14.81 1.87
C GLY A 32 16.46 13.35 2.32
N HIS A 33 15.29 12.71 2.22
CA HIS A 33 15.11 11.28 2.48
C HIS A 33 15.52 10.43 1.27
N LYS A 34 15.79 9.14 1.50
CA LYS A 34 16.10 8.17 0.44
C LYS A 34 14.90 7.29 0.15
N ILE A 35 14.60 7.05 -1.12
CA ILE A 35 13.53 6.16 -1.58
C ILE A 35 14.10 4.93 -2.29
N PRO A 36 13.67 3.68 -1.97
CA PRO A 36 14.02 2.51 -2.76
C PRO A 36 13.42 2.59 -4.17
N GLN A 37 14.25 2.33 -5.19
CA GLN A 37 13.86 2.46 -6.61
C GLN A 37 12.79 1.46 -7.05
N LEU A 38 12.66 0.34 -6.34
CA LEU A 38 11.69 -0.70 -6.65
C LEU A 38 10.64 -0.78 -5.55
N ALA A 39 9.39 -0.51 -5.92
CA ALA A 39 8.22 -0.58 -5.05
C ALA A 39 7.35 -1.81 -5.37
N PHE A 40 6.71 -2.39 -4.36
CA PHE A 40 5.66 -3.38 -4.52
C PHE A 40 4.29 -2.68 -4.47
N GLY A 41 3.55 -2.69 -5.57
CA GLY A 41 2.21 -2.10 -5.65
C GLY A 41 1.14 -3.02 -5.08
N THR A 42 0.17 -2.43 -4.37
CA THR A 42 -0.84 -3.18 -3.59
C THR A 42 -2.30 -2.94 -4.04
N ALA A 43 -2.50 -2.43 -5.26
CA ALA A 43 -3.81 -2.43 -5.89
C ALA A 43 -4.17 -3.87 -6.34
N GLY A 44 -5.10 -4.52 -5.64
CA GLY A 44 -5.47 -5.90 -5.94
C GLY A 44 -6.41 -6.54 -4.92
N SER A 45 -6.51 -7.88 -4.96
CA SER A 45 -7.37 -8.66 -4.06
C SER A 45 -6.90 -8.57 -2.61
N LYS A 46 -7.81 -8.12 -1.75
CA LYS A 46 -7.61 -7.99 -0.30
C LYS A 46 -7.28 -9.34 0.34
N GLU A 47 -7.95 -10.40 -0.08
CA GLU A 47 -7.82 -11.76 0.47
C GLU A 47 -6.42 -12.35 0.31
N ARG A 48 -5.64 -11.87 -0.67
CA ARG A 48 -4.27 -12.33 -0.93
C ARG A 48 -3.21 -11.31 -0.57
N MET A 49 -3.60 -10.12 -0.09
CA MET A 49 -2.67 -9.02 0.05
C MET A 49 -1.58 -9.29 1.08
N GLU A 50 -1.96 -9.79 2.25
CA GLU A 50 -1.00 -10.11 3.32
C GLU A 50 0.08 -11.08 2.80
N GLN A 51 -0.34 -12.20 2.20
CA GLN A 51 0.58 -13.19 1.63
C GLN A 51 1.45 -12.59 0.51
N ALA A 52 0.89 -11.76 -0.37
CA ALA A 52 1.63 -11.15 -1.46
C ALA A 52 2.73 -10.22 -0.95
N VAL A 53 2.42 -9.39 0.05
CA VAL A 53 3.36 -8.48 0.69
C VAL A 53 4.43 -9.25 1.47
N GLU A 54 4.07 -10.31 2.21
CA GLU A 54 5.06 -11.17 2.89
C GLU A 54 6.06 -11.80 1.90
N VAL A 55 5.57 -12.25 0.74
CA VAL A 55 6.42 -12.79 -0.32
C VAL A 55 7.33 -11.69 -0.88
N ALA A 56 6.81 -10.50 -1.17
CA ALA A 56 7.62 -9.38 -1.63
C ALA A 56 8.73 -9.00 -0.62
N ILE A 57 8.40 -8.90 0.67
CA ILE A 57 9.38 -8.59 1.71
C ILE A 57 10.43 -9.70 1.81
N SER A 58 10.00 -10.97 1.67
CA SER A 58 10.91 -12.12 1.65
C SER A 58 11.87 -12.09 0.46
N THR A 59 11.48 -11.48 -0.67
CA THR A 59 12.36 -11.34 -1.84
C THR A 59 13.19 -10.07 -1.81
N GLY A 60 13.14 -9.29 -0.73
CA GLY A 60 13.98 -8.11 -0.51
C GLY A 60 13.31 -6.77 -0.81
N PHE A 61 12.01 -6.73 -1.14
CA PHE A 61 11.30 -5.46 -1.26
C PHE A 61 11.27 -4.75 0.09
N ARG A 62 11.53 -3.45 0.04
CA ARG A 62 11.44 -2.55 1.21
C ARG A 62 10.53 -1.35 0.98
N HIS A 63 10.20 -1.03 -0.27
CA HIS A 63 9.21 -0.01 -0.59
C HIS A 63 7.87 -0.68 -0.91
N ILE A 64 6.83 -0.38 -0.13
CA ILE A 64 5.46 -0.84 -0.35
C ILE A 64 4.59 0.38 -0.72
N ASP A 65 3.95 0.29 -1.89
CA ASP A 65 3.05 1.33 -2.41
C ASP A 65 1.60 0.95 -2.13
N GLY A 66 0.98 1.65 -1.19
CA GLY A 66 -0.43 1.53 -0.80
C GLY A 66 -1.24 2.77 -1.14
N ALA A 67 -2.53 2.73 -0.84
CA ALA A 67 -3.44 3.86 -0.90
C ALA A 67 -4.70 3.53 -0.10
N MET A 68 -5.31 4.54 0.53
CA MET A 68 -6.57 4.38 1.26
C MET A 68 -7.67 3.72 0.40
N LEU A 69 -7.81 4.17 -0.86
CA LEU A 69 -8.82 3.63 -1.79
C LEU A 69 -8.74 2.11 -1.95
N TYR A 70 -7.54 1.53 -1.91
CA TYR A 70 -7.37 0.10 -2.19
C TYR A 70 -8.02 -0.76 -1.10
N GLY A 71 -8.24 -0.21 0.10
CA GLY A 71 -8.90 -0.90 1.21
C GLY A 71 -8.09 -2.09 1.76
N THR A 72 -6.79 -2.13 1.45
CA THR A 72 -5.87 -3.23 1.76
C THR A 72 -4.79 -2.86 2.79
N GLU A 73 -4.81 -1.62 3.32
CA GLU A 73 -3.87 -1.14 4.33
C GLU A 73 -3.79 -2.04 5.59
N PRO A 74 -4.89 -2.58 6.13
CA PRO A 74 -4.83 -3.54 7.23
C PRO A 74 -4.01 -4.80 6.94
N GLU A 75 -4.18 -5.40 5.76
CA GLU A 75 -3.45 -6.60 5.36
C GLU A 75 -1.97 -6.31 5.09
N ILE A 76 -1.65 -5.13 4.56
CA ILE A 76 -0.27 -4.66 4.40
C ILE A 76 0.40 -4.51 5.77
N GLY A 77 -0.28 -3.88 6.72
CA GLY A 77 0.19 -3.71 8.10
C GLY A 77 0.49 -5.04 8.79
N ALA A 78 -0.41 -6.02 8.65
CA ALA A 78 -0.23 -7.38 9.17
C ALA A 78 1.03 -8.05 8.61
N ALA A 79 1.24 -7.97 7.29
CA ALA A 79 2.40 -8.55 6.61
C ALA A 79 3.72 -7.88 7.01
N ILE A 80 3.73 -6.57 7.22
CA ILE A 80 4.91 -5.84 7.70
C ILE A 80 5.23 -6.27 9.13
N ALA A 81 4.24 -6.31 10.02
CA ALA A 81 4.42 -6.72 11.41
C ALA A 81 4.91 -8.17 11.54
N SER A 82 4.38 -9.09 10.73
CA SER A 82 4.85 -10.49 10.68
C SER A 82 6.29 -10.58 10.16
N SER A 83 6.61 -9.82 9.10
CA SER A 83 7.92 -9.82 8.47
C SER A 83 9.01 -9.19 9.32
N MET A 84 8.72 -8.12 10.07
CA MET A 84 9.63 -7.54 11.06
C MET A 84 10.08 -8.59 12.07
N ARG A 85 9.12 -9.33 12.66
CA ARG A 85 9.43 -10.42 13.60
C ARG A 85 10.21 -11.55 12.95
N LYS A 86 9.85 -11.94 11.72
CA LYS A 86 10.42 -13.10 11.02
C LYS A 86 11.84 -12.87 10.52
N TYR A 87 12.14 -11.67 10.04
CA TYR A 87 13.41 -11.34 9.40
C TYR A 87 14.28 -10.37 10.22
N ASN A 88 13.88 -10.07 11.46
CA ASN A 88 14.55 -9.12 12.36
C ASN A 88 14.73 -7.74 11.69
N LEU A 89 13.67 -7.27 11.03
CA LEU A 89 13.59 -5.94 10.43
C LEU A 89 12.93 -4.97 11.42
N GLN A 90 13.24 -3.69 11.27
CA GLN A 90 12.63 -2.59 12.00
C GLN A 90 11.69 -1.78 11.09
N ARG A 91 10.89 -0.88 11.66
CA ARG A 91 9.98 -0.04 10.88
C ARG A 91 10.74 0.79 9.85
N GLU A 92 11.88 1.35 10.23
CA GLU A 92 12.77 2.16 9.38
C GLU A 92 13.44 1.39 8.23
N ASP A 93 13.34 0.05 8.20
CA ASP A 93 13.77 -0.72 7.03
C ASP A 93 12.78 -0.63 5.87
N PHE A 94 11.55 -0.16 6.12
CA PHE A 94 10.50 -0.05 5.11
C PHE A 94 10.27 1.40 4.69
N PHE A 95 9.98 1.59 3.40
CA PHE A 95 9.47 2.82 2.83
C PHE A 95 8.00 2.62 2.49
N LEU A 96 7.09 3.24 3.24
CA LEU A 96 5.66 3.08 3.07
C LEU A 96 5.06 4.32 2.42
N THR A 97 4.43 4.11 1.26
CA THR A 97 3.67 5.13 0.56
C THR A 97 2.18 4.89 0.75
N SER A 98 1.41 5.93 1.11
CA SER A 98 -0.05 5.92 0.99
C SER A 98 -0.54 7.17 0.25
N LYS A 99 -1.83 7.22 -0.07
CA LYS A 99 -2.41 8.23 -0.96
C LYS A 99 -3.77 8.71 -0.44
N LEU A 100 -3.92 10.03 -0.37
CA LEU A 100 -5.15 10.75 -0.08
C LEU A 100 -6.13 10.59 -1.24
N TRP A 101 -7.34 10.11 -0.97
CA TRP A 101 -8.35 9.94 -2.01
C TRP A 101 -9.09 11.24 -2.35
N CYS A 102 -9.75 11.24 -3.51
CA CYS A 102 -10.32 12.43 -4.15
C CYS A 102 -11.46 13.11 -3.35
N ASP A 103 -12.09 12.37 -2.43
CA ASP A 103 -13.17 12.83 -1.55
C ASP A 103 -12.69 13.44 -0.23
N LYS A 104 -11.36 13.58 -0.06
CA LYS A 104 -10.69 14.10 1.14
C LYS A 104 -9.73 15.25 0.87
N HIS A 105 -9.95 16.01 -0.20
CA HIS A 105 -9.08 17.15 -0.56
C HIS A 105 -9.33 18.42 0.24
N ALA A 106 -10.44 18.51 0.98
CA ALA A 106 -10.67 19.62 1.90
C ALA A 106 -9.54 19.64 2.95
N PRO A 107 -8.92 20.80 3.26
CA PRO A 107 -7.77 20.87 4.17
C PRO A 107 -8.00 20.21 5.54
N GLU A 108 -9.21 20.32 6.07
CA GLU A 108 -9.64 19.70 7.34
C GLU A 108 -9.67 18.17 7.31
N ASP A 109 -9.81 17.55 6.14
CA ASP A 109 -9.89 16.10 5.97
C ASP A 109 -8.53 15.44 5.79
N VAL A 110 -7.51 16.19 5.35
CA VAL A 110 -6.18 15.63 4.97
C VAL A 110 -5.51 14.91 6.12
N ARG A 111 -5.34 15.59 7.27
CA ARG A 111 -4.67 15.02 8.45
C ARG A 111 -5.43 13.82 9.03
N PRO A 112 -6.75 13.90 9.32
CA PRO A 112 -7.52 12.74 9.78
C PRO A 112 -7.41 11.53 8.85
N THR A 113 -7.43 11.77 7.54
CA THR A 113 -7.34 10.70 6.53
C THR A 113 -5.96 10.05 6.51
N CYS A 114 -4.89 10.83 6.67
CA CYS A 114 -3.52 10.31 6.84
C CYS A 114 -3.40 9.46 8.12
N GLU A 115 -3.93 9.95 9.25
CA GLU A 115 -3.93 9.25 10.53
C GLU A 115 -4.72 7.93 10.47
N MET A 116 -5.80 7.89 9.68
CA MET A 116 -6.53 6.64 9.39
C MET A 116 -5.64 5.61 8.68
N SER A 117 -4.92 6.02 7.62
CA SER A 117 -3.99 5.11 6.93
C SER A 117 -2.86 4.62 7.84
N ILE A 118 -2.28 5.49 8.67
CA ILE A 118 -1.26 5.13 9.67
C ILE A 118 -1.82 4.07 10.65
N LYS A 119 -3.04 4.29 11.14
CA LYS A 119 -3.72 3.36 12.04
C LYS A 119 -4.01 2.02 11.37
N ASP A 120 -4.53 2.02 10.16
CA ASP A 120 -4.88 0.81 9.42
C ASP A 120 -3.63 -0.01 9.08
N LEU A 121 -2.52 0.63 8.73
CA LEU A 121 -1.21 -0.01 8.57
C LEU A 121 -0.59 -0.46 9.90
N GLY A 122 -1.07 0.03 11.04
CA GLY A 122 -0.51 -0.27 12.36
C GLY A 122 0.91 0.26 12.56
N VAL A 123 1.24 1.41 11.97
CA VAL A 123 2.57 2.06 12.06
C VAL A 123 2.46 3.42 12.75
N GLU A 124 3.59 4.09 12.98
CA GLU A 124 3.63 5.43 13.61
C GLU A 124 3.78 6.56 12.59
N TYR A 125 4.25 6.26 11.38
CA TYR A 125 4.46 7.23 10.30
C TYR A 125 4.41 6.58 8.92
N LEU A 126 4.18 7.39 7.90
CA LEU A 126 4.38 7.08 6.48
C LEU A 126 5.66 7.76 5.98
N ASP A 127 6.37 7.12 5.07
CA ASP A 127 7.56 7.70 4.44
C ASP A 127 7.18 8.67 3.31
N LEU A 128 6.01 8.44 2.70
CA LEU A 128 5.45 9.27 1.65
C LEU A 128 3.92 9.27 1.69
N TYR A 129 3.31 10.45 1.61
CA TYR A 129 1.87 10.61 1.45
C TYR A 129 1.59 11.49 0.24
N LEU A 130 0.77 10.98 -0.68
CA LEU A 130 0.52 11.63 -1.98
C LEU A 130 -0.95 12.00 -2.14
N ILE A 131 -1.23 13.09 -2.85
CA ILE A 131 -2.54 13.26 -3.46
C ILE A 131 -2.68 12.20 -4.55
N HIS A 132 -3.71 11.36 -4.47
CA HIS A 132 -3.85 10.22 -5.39
C HIS A 132 -4.10 10.71 -6.81
N TRP A 133 -5.09 11.57 -7.03
CA TRP A 133 -5.38 12.24 -8.31
C TRP A 133 -5.68 13.73 -8.10
N PRO A 134 -5.38 14.61 -9.07
CA PRO A 134 -5.62 16.05 -8.94
C PRO A 134 -7.08 16.45 -9.25
N VAL A 135 -8.05 15.70 -8.71
CA VAL A 135 -9.49 15.92 -8.92
C VAL A 135 -10.18 15.73 -7.58
N SER A 136 -11.11 16.63 -7.21
CA SER A 136 -11.90 16.48 -6.01
C SER A 136 -13.37 16.23 -6.31
N PHE A 137 -13.96 15.29 -5.59
CA PHE A 137 -15.38 14.97 -5.71
C PHE A 137 -15.92 14.27 -4.44
N GLN A 138 -17.21 14.41 -4.20
CA GLN A 138 -17.96 13.55 -3.28
C GLN A 138 -18.77 12.53 -4.07
N GLN A 139 -19.06 11.38 -3.46
CA GLN A 139 -20.04 10.46 -4.02
C GLN A 139 -21.46 10.95 -3.73
N LYS A 140 -22.36 10.71 -4.69
CA LYS A 140 -23.79 10.84 -4.49
C LYS A 140 -24.25 9.59 -3.76
N ASP A 141 -24.84 9.79 -2.59
CA ASP A 141 -25.36 8.74 -1.70
C ASP A 141 -24.28 7.86 -1.04
N ASP A 142 -24.70 6.83 -0.31
CA ASP A 142 -23.88 5.86 0.44
C ASP A 142 -23.42 4.65 -0.40
N GLY A 143 -23.45 4.77 -1.74
CA GLY A 143 -23.05 3.73 -2.67
C GLY A 143 -21.53 3.51 -2.77
N GLU A 144 -21.13 2.40 -3.40
CA GLU A 144 -19.72 2.15 -3.71
C GLU A 144 -19.21 3.09 -4.81
N PHE A 145 -17.93 3.48 -4.69
CA PHE A 145 -17.23 4.27 -5.69
C PHE A 145 -17.12 3.47 -7.00
N ASP A 146 -17.72 3.99 -8.07
CA ASP A 146 -17.53 3.47 -9.42
C ASP A 146 -16.87 4.53 -10.30
N VAL A 147 -15.57 4.33 -10.57
CA VAL A 147 -14.79 5.18 -11.47
C VAL A 147 -15.36 5.25 -12.89
N ASN A 148 -16.18 4.27 -13.29
CA ASN A 148 -16.78 4.19 -14.61
C ASN A 148 -18.16 4.85 -14.69
N ASP A 149 -18.73 5.29 -13.56
CA ASP A 149 -20.03 5.95 -13.49
C ASP A 149 -19.89 7.40 -12.98
N PRO A 150 -19.53 8.35 -13.86
CA PRO A 150 -19.39 9.76 -13.48
C PRO A 150 -20.72 10.39 -13.04
N SER A 151 -21.86 9.73 -13.24
CA SER A 151 -23.15 10.25 -12.76
C SER A 151 -23.27 10.18 -11.23
N ARG A 152 -22.45 9.35 -10.58
CA ARG A 152 -22.41 9.14 -9.13
C ARG A 152 -21.51 10.08 -8.37
N ILE A 153 -20.84 11.02 -9.02
CA ILE A 153 -19.96 11.97 -8.34
C ILE A 153 -20.49 13.40 -8.45
N VAL A 154 -20.22 14.19 -7.40
CA VAL A 154 -20.36 15.65 -7.38
C VAL A 154 -18.97 16.22 -7.27
N TYR A 155 -18.51 16.89 -8.32
CA TYR A 155 -17.21 17.55 -8.28
C TYR A 155 -17.22 18.68 -7.25
N GLU A 156 -16.15 18.73 -6.47
CA GLU A 156 -15.88 19.82 -5.54
C GLU A 156 -14.73 20.64 -6.07
N HIS A 157 -14.75 21.93 -5.75
CA HIS A 157 -13.69 22.85 -6.13
C HIS A 157 -12.82 23.18 -4.91
N HIS A 158 -11.91 22.27 -4.59
CA HIS A 158 -10.80 22.54 -3.67
C HIS A 158 -9.56 22.87 -4.48
N LYS A 159 -8.90 23.98 -4.16
CA LYS A 159 -7.60 24.29 -4.76
C LYS A 159 -6.60 23.27 -4.25
N ILE A 160 -5.92 22.60 -5.17
CA ILE A 160 -5.02 21.50 -4.80
C ILE A 160 -3.87 22.00 -3.93
N GLU A 161 -3.44 23.26 -4.11
CA GLU A 161 -2.42 23.91 -3.32
C GLU A 161 -2.81 24.03 -1.84
N ASP A 162 -4.11 24.20 -1.54
CA ASP A 162 -4.59 24.26 -0.17
C ASP A 162 -4.50 22.87 0.49
N THR A 163 -4.78 21.80 -0.26
CA THR A 163 -4.55 20.40 0.16
C THR A 163 -3.07 20.13 0.45
N TRP A 164 -2.17 20.56 -0.45
CA TRP A 164 -0.72 20.35 -0.30
C TRP A 164 -0.08 21.12 0.86
N ARG A 165 -0.68 22.24 1.29
CA ARG A 165 -0.16 23.08 2.37
C ARG A 165 -0.44 22.51 3.75
N VAL A 166 -1.34 21.54 3.87
CA VAL A 166 -1.59 20.86 5.14
C VAL A 166 -0.39 20.00 5.43
N GLU A 167 0.31 20.29 6.52
CA GLU A 167 1.26 19.35 7.12
C GLU A 167 0.42 18.26 7.80
N PRO A 168 0.45 16.99 7.35
CA PRO A 168 -0.32 15.90 7.94
C PRO A 168 0.32 15.33 9.20
#